data_AF-A0AAV3F9A7-F1
#
_entry.id   AF-A0AAV3F9A7-F1
#
_cell.length_a   1.000
_cell.length_b   1.000
_cell.length_c   1.000
_cell.angle_alpha   90.00
_cell.angle_beta   90.00
_cell.angle_gamma   90.00
#
_symmetry.space_group_name_H-M   'P 1'
#
loop_
_entity.id
_entity.type
_entity.pdbx_description
1 polymer ?
#
loop_
_entity_poly.entity_id
_entity_poly.type
_entity_poly.pdbx_seq_one_letter_code
_entity_poly.pdbx_strand_id
1 'polypeptide(L)'
;MFGKQNIFTIFQILWIIEINYLGLNAIMNFVNKRNIFNIILPNEIEKYNNIILNIFNKYSQFIFCLSIGLMLCGACFTFIKRINIIKDYKNVIMYIDFGWEIGIWLLFIYITYYIYYNLGIIWLFIPCVIFLFKTYVWEEFFDHSKKYYN
;
A
#
# COMPACT_ATOMS: atom_id res chain seq x y z
N MET A 1 9.89 1.41 -28.43
CA MET A 1 8.67 0.57 -28.43
C MET A 1 8.10 0.65 -27.03
N PHE A 2 6.99 1.36 -26.83
CA PHE A 2 6.45 1.72 -25.50
C PHE A 2 6.34 0.47 -24.62
N GLY A 3 7.29 0.35 -23.68
CA GLY A 3 7.44 -0.81 -22.84
C GLY A 3 6.23 -0.93 -21.93
N LYS A 4 5.57 -2.09 -21.97
CA LYS A 4 4.79 -2.75 -20.91
C LYS A 4 4.50 -1.83 -19.71
N GLN A 5 3.69 -0.78 -19.90
CA GLN A 5 3.24 0.03 -18.77
C GLN A 5 2.32 -0.89 -17.98
N ASN A 6 2.79 -1.31 -16.82
CA ASN A 6 2.05 -2.18 -15.93
C ASN A 6 0.76 -1.42 -15.60
N ILE A 7 -0.43 -1.93 -15.94
CA ILE A 7 -1.68 -1.17 -15.79
C ILE A 7 -1.92 -0.77 -14.32
N PHE A 8 -1.28 -1.48 -13.39
CA PHE A 8 -1.27 -1.20 -11.96
C PHE A 8 -0.34 -0.06 -11.52
N THR A 9 0.43 0.54 -12.44
CA THR A 9 1.37 1.64 -12.15
C THR A 9 0.66 2.83 -11.51
N ILE A 10 -0.62 3.05 -11.83
CA ILE A 10 -1.41 4.14 -11.24
C ILE A 10 -1.57 3.94 -9.72
N PHE A 11 -1.99 2.75 -9.27
CA PHE A 11 -2.17 2.48 -7.84
C PHE A 11 -0.84 2.47 -7.09
N GLN A 12 0.22 2.00 -7.73
CA GLN A 12 1.59 2.05 -7.18
C GLN A 12 2.07 3.49 -6.99
N ILE A 13 1.88 4.35 -7.99
CA ILE A 13 2.23 5.76 -7.91
C ILE A 13 1.40 6.47 -6.83
N LEU A 14 0.08 6.20 -6.78
CA LEU A 14 -0.80 6.76 -5.75
C LEU A 14 -0.33 6.37 -4.35
N TRP A 15 0.03 5.11 -4.13
CA TRP A 15 0.55 4.62 -2.86
C TRP A 15 1.89 5.29 -2.48
N ILE A 16 2.79 5.50 -3.44
CA ILE A 16 4.06 6.21 -3.19
C ILE A 16 3.79 7.67 -2.80
N ILE A 17 2.88 8.36 -3.48
CA ILE A 17 2.48 9.73 -3.16
C ILE A 17 1.90 9.80 -1.74
N GLU A 18 1.02 8.86 -1.41
CA GLU A 18 0.42 8.73 -0.08
C GLU A 18 1.48 8.56 1.01
N ILE A 19 2.42 7.63 0.87
CA ILE A 19 3.51 7.40 1.83
C ILE A 19 4.27 8.70 2.12
N ASN A 20 4.67 9.41 1.08
CA ASN A 20 5.43 10.65 1.24
C ASN A 20 4.58 11.73 1.91
N TYR A 21 3.32 11.87 1.51
CA TYR A 21 2.39 12.84 2.07
C TYR A 21 2.12 12.60 3.57
N LEU A 22 1.84 11.36 3.95
CA LEU A 22 1.63 10.98 5.35
C LEU A 22 2.93 11.11 6.16
N GLY A 23 4.09 10.96 5.52
CA GLY A 23 5.39 11.02 6.19
C GLY A 23 5.73 12.44 6.60
N LEU A 24 5.55 13.36 5.67
CA LEU A 24 5.66 14.79 5.94
C LEU A 24 4.69 15.23 7.03
N ASN A 25 3.43 14.77 6.98
CA ASN A 25 2.45 15.08 8.02
C ASN A 25 2.86 14.53 9.40
N ALA A 26 3.41 13.32 9.46
CA ALA A 26 3.88 12.75 10.72
C ALA A 26 5.03 13.56 11.33
N ILE A 27 6.00 13.95 10.49
CA ILE A 27 7.14 14.80 10.91
C ILE A 27 6.64 16.16 11.39
N MET A 28 5.78 16.83 10.62
CA MET A 28 5.26 18.14 10.96
C MET A 28 4.50 18.10 12.29
N ASN A 29 3.60 17.12 12.45
CA ASN A 29 2.85 16.94 13.70
C ASN A 29 3.76 16.67 14.90
N PHE A 30 4.85 15.93 14.70
CA PHE A 30 5.81 15.65 15.77
C PHE A 30 6.61 16.90 16.18
N VAL A 31 7.14 17.64 15.20
CA VAL A 31 7.91 18.87 15.42
C VAL A 31 7.06 19.93 16.13
N ASN A 32 5.84 20.15 15.66
CA ASN A 32 4.93 21.14 16.23
C ASN A 32 4.47 20.75 17.64
N LYS A 33 4.12 19.47 17.88
CA LYS A 33 3.73 19.01 19.24
C LYS A 33 4.85 19.15 20.26
N ARG A 34 6.12 19.08 19.84
CA ARG A 34 7.29 19.14 20.72
C ARG A 34 7.92 20.54 20.79
N ASN A 35 7.37 21.52 20.08
CA ASN A 35 7.93 22.88 19.96
C ASN A 35 9.42 22.88 19.60
N ILE A 36 9.89 21.90 18.80
CA ILE A 36 11.31 21.79 18.43
C ILE A 36 11.68 22.94 17.49
N PHE A 37 10.77 23.25 16.56
CA PHE A 37 10.86 24.39 15.65
C PHE A 37 9.51 25.11 15.62
N ASN A 38 9.55 26.43 15.52
CA ASN A 38 8.33 27.24 15.39
C ASN A 38 7.93 27.34 13.91
N ILE A 39 7.49 26.21 13.34
CA ILE A 39 7.08 26.13 11.94
C ILE A 39 5.64 26.61 11.84
N ILE A 40 5.46 27.84 11.34
CA ILE A 40 4.14 28.41 11.08
C ILE A 40 3.74 28.06 9.65
N LEU A 41 2.75 27.17 9.49
CA LEU A 41 2.15 26.94 8.18
C LEU A 41 1.19 28.09 7.83
N PRO A 42 1.21 28.57 6.57
CA PRO A 42 0.14 29.43 6.07
C PRO A 42 -1.22 28.73 6.20
N ASN A 43 -2.23 29.47 6.67
CA ASN A 43 -3.59 28.96 6.92
C ASN A 43 -4.21 28.23 5.71
N GLU A 44 -3.93 28.70 4.48
CA GLU A 44 -4.36 28.06 3.24
C GLU A 44 -3.80 26.63 3.13
N ILE A 45 -2.51 26.43 3.39
CA ILE A 45 -1.83 25.13 3.29
C ILE A 45 -2.37 24.17 4.35
N GLU A 46 -2.55 24.65 5.58
CA GLU A 46 -3.14 23.86 6.66
C GLU A 46 -4.57 23.42 6.32
N LYS A 47 -5.38 24.31 5.75
CA LYS A 47 -6.73 23.99 5.30
C LYS A 47 -6.73 22.89 4.24
N TYR A 48 -5.92 22.99 3.20
CA TYR A 48 -5.83 21.94 2.17
C TYR A 48 -5.34 20.61 2.77
N ASN A 49 -4.35 20.65 3.66
CA ASN A 49 -3.86 19.47 4.33
C ASN A 49 -4.96 18.76 5.13
N ASN A 50 -5.74 19.51 5.91
CA ASN A 50 -6.84 18.97 6.69
C ASN A 50 -7.97 18.41 5.80
N ILE A 51 -8.24 19.04 4.65
CA ILE A 51 -9.20 18.50 3.66
C ILE A 51 -8.73 17.13 3.15
N ILE A 52 -7.46 17.01 2.76
CA ILE A 52 -6.91 15.76 2.25
C ILE A 52 -6.96 14.67 3.33
N LEU A 53 -6.52 14.95 4.56
CA LEU A 53 -6.60 14.01 5.68
C LEU A 53 -8.04 13.57 5.98
N ASN A 54 -9.01 14.49 5.89
CA ASN A 54 -10.42 14.15 6.06
C ASN A 54 -10.94 13.26 4.93
N ILE A 55 -10.49 13.44 3.69
CA ILE A 55 -10.84 12.56 2.56
C ILE A 55 -10.32 11.14 2.85
N PHE A 56 -9.06 11.00 3.25
CA PHE A 56 -8.50 9.70 3.64
C PHE A 56 -9.34 9.04 4.74
N ASN A 57 -9.65 9.78 5.81
CA ASN A 57 -10.45 9.25 6.91
C ASN A 57 -11.82 8.77 6.44
N LYS A 58 -12.54 9.62 5.71
CA LYS A 58 -13.92 9.38 5.25
C LYS A 58 -14.03 8.17 4.32
N TYR A 59 -13.05 7.98 3.43
CA TYR A 59 -13.09 6.92 2.43
C TYR A 59 -12.26 5.68 2.79
N SER A 60 -11.52 5.69 3.90
CA SER A 60 -10.67 4.57 4.33
C SER A 60 -11.41 3.23 4.38
N GLN A 61 -12.57 3.19 5.04
CA GLN A 61 -13.40 1.97 5.14
C GLN A 61 -13.93 1.52 3.78
N PHE A 62 -14.30 2.46 2.92
CA PHE A 62 -14.73 2.14 1.55
C PHE A 62 -13.60 1.51 0.75
N ILE A 63 -12.39 2.08 0.80
CA ILE A 63 -11.19 1.55 0.13
C ILE A 63 -10.88 0.13 0.64
N PHE A 64 -10.98 -0.09 1.94
CA PHE A 64 -10.82 -1.42 2.54
C PHE A 64 -11.83 -2.43 1.99
N CYS A 65 -13.12 -2.12 2.05
CA CYS A 65 -14.16 -3.00 1.50
C CYS A 65 -13.97 -3.26 0.00
N LEU A 66 -13.61 -2.24 -0.76
CA LEU A 66 -13.34 -2.35 -2.20
C LEU A 66 -12.13 -3.26 -2.46
N SER A 67 -11.05 -3.12 -1.67
CA SER A 67 -9.85 -3.94 -1.80
C SER A 67 -10.16 -5.43 -1.62
N ILE A 68 -10.89 -5.78 -0.55
CA ILE A 68 -11.31 -7.16 -0.26
C ILE A 68 -12.24 -7.67 -1.34
N GLY A 69 -13.24 -6.86 -1.74
CA GLY A 69 -14.18 -7.24 -2.79
C GLY A 69 -13.49 -7.56 -4.12
N LEU A 70 -12.52 -6.73 -4.52
CA LEU A 70 -11.73 -6.96 -5.74
C LEU A 70 -10.85 -8.20 -5.63
N MET A 71 -10.23 -8.45 -4.48
CA MET A 71 -9.44 -9.68 -4.26
C MET A 71 -10.31 -10.92 -4.35
N LEU A 72 -11.49 -10.94 -3.69
CA LEU A 72 -12.42 -12.07 -3.75
C LEU A 72 -12.93 -12.31 -5.16
N CYS A 73 -13.38 -11.26 -5.86
CA CYS A 73 -13.82 -11.36 -7.25
C CYS A 73 -12.70 -11.86 -8.17
N GLY A 74 -11.48 -11.33 -8.01
CA GLY A 74 -10.30 -11.76 -8.76
C GLY A 74 -10.01 -13.25 -8.54
N ALA A 75 -10.01 -13.70 -7.29
CA ALA A 75 -9.80 -15.12 -6.94
C ALA A 75 -10.87 -16.03 -7.56
N CYS A 76 -12.15 -15.63 -7.49
CA CYS A 76 -13.24 -16.34 -8.15
C CYS A 76 -13.04 -16.41 -9.67
N PHE A 77 -12.63 -15.31 -10.30
CA PHE A 77 -12.43 -15.25 -11.74
C PHE A 77 -11.20 -16.01 -12.22
N THR A 78 -10.18 -16.24 -11.39
CA THR A 78 -9.08 -17.14 -11.73
C THR A 78 -9.57 -18.56 -12.06
N PHE A 79 -10.67 -19.04 -11.43
CA PHE A 79 -11.25 -20.34 -11.78
C PHE A 79 -11.89 -20.38 -13.17
N ILE A 80 -12.37 -19.23 -13.67
CA ILE A 80 -12.98 -19.10 -15.00
C ILE A 80 -11.97 -19.46 -16.11
N LYS A 81 -10.66 -19.27 -15.88
CA LYS A 81 -9.59 -19.69 -16.80
C LYS A 81 -9.59 -21.20 -17.09
N ARG A 82 -10.20 -22.01 -16.22
CA ARG A 82 -10.26 -23.47 -16.40
C ARG A 82 -11.32 -23.90 -17.43
N ILE A 83 -12.26 -23.02 -17.79
CA ILE A 83 -13.31 -23.30 -18.76
C ILE A 83 -12.72 -23.31 -20.18
N ASN A 84 -12.88 -24.42 -20.91
CA ASN A 84 -12.27 -24.61 -22.23
C ASN A 84 -12.66 -23.53 -23.25
N ILE A 85 -13.89 -23.03 -23.23
CA ILE A 85 -14.38 -21.98 -24.15
C ILE A 85 -13.62 -20.65 -23.97
N ILE A 86 -13.13 -20.38 -22.75
CA ILE A 86 -12.52 -19.10 -22.40
C ILE A 86 -11.02 -19.09 -22.71
N LYS A 87 -10.41 -20.27 -22.89
CA LYS A 87 -8.97 -20.45 -23.17
C LYS A 87 -8.54 -19.80 -24.49
N ASP A 88 -9.45 -19.65 -25.44
CA ASP A 88 -9.14 -19.07 -26.75
C ASP A 88 -9.14 -17.52 -26.71
N TYR A 89 -9.71 -16.91 -25.67
CA TYR A 89 -9.79 -15.45 -25.52
C TYR A 89 -8.60 -14.90 -24.73
N LYS A 90 -7.48 -14.66 -25.43
CA LYS A 90 -6.23 -14.14 -24.84
C LYS A 90 -6.41 -12.89 -23.96
N ASN A 91 -7.27 -11.95 -24.35
CA ASN A 91 -7.52 -10.74 -23.58
C ASN A 91 -8.20 -11.06 -22.23
N VAL A 92 -9.20 -11.94 -22.22
CA VAL A 92 -9.92 -12.31 -20.99
C VAL A 92 -8.98 -12.98 -20.00
N ILE A 93 -8.10 -13.86 -20.47
CA ILE A 93 -7.12 -14.55 -19.64
C ILE A 93 -6.08 -13.57 -19.07
N MET A 94 -5.65 -12.59 -19.87
CA MET A 94 -4.70 -11.57 -19.45
C MET A 94 -5.26 -10.70 -18.32
N TYR A 95 -6.53 -10.30 -18.40
CA TYR A 95 -7.13 -9.34 -17.47
C TYR A 95 -7.85 -9.97 -16.27
N ILE A 96 -8.14 -11.28 -16.29
CA ILE A 96 -8.94 -11.93 -15.24
C ILE A 96 -8.33 -11.78 -13.82
N ASP A 97 -7.00 -11.80 -13.71
CA ASP A 97 -6.34 -11.73 -12.39
C ASP A 97 -6.19 -10.29 -11.89
N PHE A 98 -6.59 -9.29 -12.68
CA PHE A 98 -6.37 -7.87 -12.36
C PHE A 98 -7.11 -7.46 -11.08
N GLY A 99 -8.24 -8.09 -10.78
CA GLY A 99 -8.97 -7.85 -9.53
C GLY A 99 -8.12 -8.16 -8.31
N TRP A 100 -7.33 -9.24 -8.36
CA TRP A 100 -6.43 -9.62 -7.27
C TRP A 100 -5.32 -8.58 -7.08
N GLU A 101 -4.63 -8.23 -8.18
CA GLU A 101 -3.51 -7.28 -8.13
C GLU A 101 -3.94 -5.87 -7.72
N ILE A 102 -5.04 -5.34 -8.29
CA ILE A 102 -5.58 -4.02 -7.90
C ILE A 102 -6.02 -4.04 -6.44
N GLY A 103 -6.68 -5.12 -6.02
CA GLY A 103 -7.11 -5.29 -4.64
C GLY A 103 -5.95 -5.21 -3.65
N ILE A 104 -4.82 -5.86 -3.94
CA ILE A 104 -3.61 -5.78 -3.11
C ILE A 104 -3.09 -4.34 -3.00
N TRP A 105 -3.01 -3.60 -4.10
CA TRP A 105 -2.51 -2.22 -4.06
C TRP A 105 -3.43 -1.28 -3.29
N LEU A 106 -4.75 -1.42 -3.44
CA LEU A 106 -5.72 -0.68 -2.64
C LEU A 106 -5.65 -1.05 -1.15
N LEU A 107 -5.37 -2.31 -0.84
CA LEU A 107 -5.17 -2.77 0.52
C LEU A 107 -3.91 -2.12 1.13
N PHE A 108 -2.82 -1.99 0.36
CA PHE A 108 -1.63 -1.26 0.82
C PHE A 108 -1.91 0.20 1.12
N ILE A 109 -2.68 0.89 0.27
CA ILE A 109 -3.12 2.26 0.52
C ILE A 109 -3.86 2.34 1.87
N TYR A 110 -4.88 1.49 2.05
CA TYR A 110 -5.63 1.44 3.31
C TYR A 110 -4.75 1.16 4.54
N ILE A 111 -3.90 0.13 4.47
CA ILE A 111 -3.02 -0.27 5.58
C ILE A 111 -2.07 0.87 5.94
N THR A 112 -1.49 1.53 4.93
CA THR A 112 -0.54 2.63 5.14
C THR A 112 -1.20 3.77 5.90
N TYR A 113 -2.38 4.21 5.45
CA TYR A 113 -3.15 5.23 6.16
C TYR A 113 -3.54 4.80 7.58
N TYR A 114 -4.04 3.57 7.75
CA TYR A 114 -4.43 3.05 9.06
C TYR A 114 -3.26 3.02 10.05
N ILE A 115 -2.08 2.59 9.60
CA ILE A 115 -0.87 2.56 10.41
C ILE A 115 -0.46 3.99 10.78
N TYR A 116 -0.42 4.91 9.82
CA TYR A 116 -0.11 6.33 10.08
C TYR A 116 -1.04 6.92 11.14
N TYR A 117 -2.36 6.70 10.98
CA TYR A 117 -3.38 7.27 11.86
C TYR A 117 -3.21 6.80 13.31
N ASN A 118 -2.86 5.52 13.50
CA ASN A 118 -2.72 4.94 14.83
C ASN A 118 -1.34 5.17 15.48
N LEU A 119 -0.26 5.13 14.70
CA LEU A 119 1.11 5.17 15.23
C LEU A 119 1.76 6.56 15.20
N GLY A 120 1.23 7.49 14.41
CA GLY A 120 1.88 8.78 14.19
C GLY A 120 3.34 8.58 13.76
N ILE A 121 4.26 9.44 14.20
CA ILE A 121 5.68 9.44 13.78
C ILE A 121 6.39 8.07 13.81
N ILE A 122 5.97 7.16 14.70
CA ILE A 122 6.55 5.82 14.84
C ILE A 122 6.43 5.03 13.53
N TRP A 123 5.40 5.32 12.72
CA TRP A 123 5.15 4.63 11.46
C TRP A 123 6.33 4.71 10.47
N LEU A 124 7.11 5.80 10.51
CA LEU A 124 8.27 6.00 9.62
C LEU A 124 9.38 4.96 9.85
N PHE A 125 9.41 4.31 11.01
CA PHE A 125 10.40 3.29 11.34
C PHE A 125 9.99 1.88 10.90
N ILE A 126 8.77 1.69 10.38
CA ILE A 126 8.28 0.38 9.93
C ILE A 126 9.17 -0.23 8.84
N PRO A 127 9.64 0.49 7.82
CA PRO A 127 10.58 -0.06 6.84
C PRO A 127 11.88 -0.57 7.50
N CYS A 128 12.39 0.12 8.52
CA CYS A 128 13.56 -0.31 9.27
C CYS A 128 13.28 -1.60 10.06
N VAL A 129 12.11 -1.71 10.70
CA VAL A 129 11.69 -2.93 11.42
C VAL A 129 11.57 -4.11 10.45
N ILE A 130 10.96 -3.91 9.28
CA ILE A 130 10.83 -4.95 8.24
C ILE A 130 12.22 -5.38 7.76
N PHE A 131 13.13 -4.43 7.53
CA PHE A 131 14.50 -4.72 7.12
C PHE A 131 15.24 -5.55 8.17
N LEU A 132 15.22 -5.12 9.44
CA LEU A 132 15.86 -5.84 10.54
C LEU A 132 15.27 -7.25 10.72
N PHE A 133 13.95 -7.39 10.63
CA PHE A 133 13.29 -8.69 10.71
C PHE A 133 13.75 -9.61 9.57
N LYS A 134 13.82 -9.09 8.33
CA LYS A 134 14.30 -9.87 7.20
C LYS A 134 15.75 -10.32 7.41
N THR A 135 16.65 -9.41 7.77
CA THR A 135 18.08 -9.72 7.90
C THR A 135 18.39 -10.64 9.08
N TYR A 136 17.80 -10.40 10.25
CA TYR A 136 18.19 -11.14 11.47
C TYR A 136 17.27 -12.31 11.80
N VAL A 137 16.01 -12.29 11.36
CA VAL A 137 15.09 -13.41 11.66
C VAL A 137 14.97 -14.32 10.46
N TRP A 138 14.71 -13.77 9.27
CA TRP A 138 14.43 -14.59 8.10
C TRP A 138 15.70 -15.25 7.52
N GLU A 139 16.75 -14.47 7.29
CA GLU A 139 18.01 -14.98 6.71
C GLU A 139 18.72 -15.90 7.71
N GLU A 140 18.79 -15.55 9.01
CA GLU A 140 19.40 -16.44 10.01
C GLU A 140 18.63 -17.75 10.22
N PHE A 141 17.29 -17.77 10.28
CA PHE A 141 16.56 -19.04 10.47
C PHE A 141 16.54 -19.92 9.23
N PHE A 142 16.29 -19.35 8.05
CA PHE A 142 16.04 -20.15 6.85
C PHE A 142 17.32 -20.52 6.09
N ASP A 143 18.35 -19.67 6.07
CA ASP A 143 19.64 -20.07 5.45
C ASP A 143 20.46 -21.00 6.37
N HIS A 144 20.35 -20.90 7.69
CA HIS A 144 20.92 -21.96 8.55
C HIS A 144 20.23 -23.30 8.32
N SER A 145 18.89 -23.35 8.16
CA SER A 145 18.21 -24.63 7.90
C SER A 145 18.67 -25.29 6.60
N LYS A 146 18.93 -24.53 5.53
CA LYS A 146 19.43 -25.10 4.26
C LYS A 146 20.83 -25.69 4.36
N LYS A 147 21.63 -25.25 5.34
CA LYS A 147 23.01 -25.72 5.53
C LYS A 147 23.11 -27.06 6.28
N TYR A 148 22.03 -27.51 6.92
CA TYR A 148 21.99 -28.79 7.67
C TYR A 148 21.17 -29.90 6.96
N TYR A 149 20.48 -29.57 5.87
CA TYR A 149 19.66 -30.50 5.09
C TYR A 149 20.20 -30.76 3.67
N ASN A 150 21.40 -30.28 3.34
CA ASN A 150 22.20 -30.65 2.17
C ASN A 150 23.54 -31.24 2.64
#